data_AF-A0A0R1YL99-F1
#
_entry.id   AF-A0A0R1YL99-F1
#
_cell.length_a   1.000
_cell.length_b   1.000
_cell.length_c   1.000
_cell.angle_alpha   90.00
_cell.angle_beta   90.00
_cell.angle_gamma   90.00
#
_symmetry.space_group_name_H-M   'P 1'
#
loop_
_entity.id
_entity.type
_entity.pdbx_description
1 polymer ?
#
loop_
_entity_poly.entity_id
_entity_poly.type
_entity_poly.pdbx_seq_one_letter_code
_entity_poly.pdbx_strand_id
1 'polypeptide(L)'
;MLEKGIGNLAWSSLPTGGKNTLSVLTGHSGLANQIYFDNIKHLKKGDIIYLNVFGDKLSYKVIGQQVIDPNNHAEYDHLYVKPGQDRITLMTCTPIFINSHRLLIFAKRVPTKVAQKTQIKHRNIWYDRTQIED
;
A
#
# COMPACT_ATOMS: atom_id res chain seq x y z
N MET A 1 -9.78 -3.13 16.34
CA MET A 1 -8.60 -3.83 15.77
C MET A 1 -7.60 -2.86 15.16
N LEU A 2 -8.05 -1.91 14.32
CA LEU A 2 -7.18 -0.92 13.68
C LEU A 2 -6.66 0.20 14.61
N GLU A 3 -7.25 0.39 15.80
CA GLU A 3 -6.73 1.30 16.83
C GLU A 3 -5.34 0.92 17.37
N LYS A 4 -4.91 -0.33 17.12
CA LYS A 4 -3.63 -0.87 17.60
C LYS A 4 -2.62 -1.10 16.47
N GLY A 5 -2.98 -0.86 15.20
CA GLY A 5 -2.09 -1.06 14.06
C GLY A 5 -2.79 -1.44 12.75
N ILE A 6 -2.01 -2.04 11.85
CA ILE A 6 -2.45 -2.50 10.52
C ILE A 6 -3.10 -3.89 10.66
N GLY A 7 -4.25 -4.09 10.00
CA GLY A 7 -4.97 -5.36 9.98
C GLY A 7 -5.04 -5.97 8.58
N ASN A 8 -5.04 -7.31 8.49
CA ASN A 8 -5.36 -8.01 7.25
C ASN A 8 -6.88 -8.06 7.04
N LEU A 9 -7.34 -7.78 5.83
CA LEU A 9 -8.76 -7.88 5.49
C LEU A 9 -9.18 -9.35 5.41
N ALA A 10 -10.21 -9.72 6.18
CA ALA A 10 -10.55 -11.12 6.47
C ALA A 10 -10.79 -12.00 5.24
N TRP A 11 -11.34 -11.44 4.15
CA TRP A 11 -11.64 -12.17 2.92
C TRP A 11 -10.48 -12.21 1.92
N SER A 12 -9.36 -11.54 2.22
CA SER A 12 -8.16 -11.55 1.39
C SER A 12 -7.17 -12.63 1.83
N SER A 13 -6.21 -13.00 0.97
CA SER A 13 -5.17 -13.97 1.29
C SER A 13 -4.36 -13.53 2.52
N LEU A 14 -3.87 -14.48 3.32
CA LEU A 14 -2.90 -14.17 4.36
C LEU A 14 -1.63 -13.54 3.77
N PRO A 15 -0.98 -12.61 4.49
CA PRO A 15 0.15 -11.82 3.97
C PRO A 15 1.48 -12.61 3.96
N THR A 16 1.45 -13.87 3.54
CA THR A 16 2.60 -14.77 3.40
C THR A 16 3.07 -14.89 1.94
N GLY A 17 2.35 -14.28 0.99
CA GLY A 17 2.66 -14.31 -0.44
C GLY A 17 2.35 -15.65 -1.11
N GLY A 18 2.82 -15.81 -2.35
CA GLY A 18 2.60 -17.01 -3.17
C GLY A 18 1.82 -16.75 -4.46
N LYS A 19 1.87 -17.70 -5.40
CA LYS A 19 1.09 -17.59 -6.65
C LYS A 19 -0.41 -17.58 -6.34
N ASN A 20 -1.17 -16.81 -7.12
CA ASN A 20 -2.62 -16.66 -6.97
C ASN A 20 -3.01 -16.10 -5.59
N THR A 21 -2.25 -15.12 -5.08
CA THR A 21 -2.55 -14.48 -3.81
C THR A 21 -2.78 -12.99 -3.96
N LEU A 22 -3.66 -12.47 -3.10
CA LEU A 22 -3.84 -11.05 -2.87
C LEU A 22 -4.13 -10.82 -1.40
N SER A 23 -3.21 -10.16 -0.69
CA SER A 23 -3.44 -9.71 0.67
C SER A 23 -3.81 -8.23 0.69
N VAL A 24 -4.87 -7.89 1.41
CA VAL A 24 -5.29 -6.50 1.58
C VAL A 24 -4.98 -6.08 3.01
N LEU A 25 -3.96 -5.22 3.16
CA LEU A 25 -3.56 -4.65 4.43
C LEU A 25 -4.29 -3.33 4.63
N THR A 26 -4.90 -3.16 5.79
CA THR A 26 -5.79 -2.04 6.11
C THR A 26 -5.24 -1.29 7.31
N GLY A 27 -5.28 0.05 7.26
CA GLY A 27 -4.81 0.90 8.34
C GLY A 27 -5.58 2.21 8.37
N HIS A 28 -5.76 2.79 9.57
CA HIS A 28 -6.34 4.12 9.68
C HIS A 28 -5.44 5.19 9.05
N SER A 29 -6.07 6.32 8.71
CA SER A 29 -5.44 7.58 8.35
C SER A 29 -6.12 8.68 9.17
N GLY A 30 -5.38 9.73 9.52
CA GLY A 30 -5.89 10.88 10.25
C GLY A 30 -6.15 10.65 11.73
N LEU A 31 -5.50 9.67 12.38
CA LEU A 31 -5.60 9.53 13.83
C LEU A 31 -4.77 10.63 14.51
N ALA A 32 -5.34 11.29 15.52
CA ALA A 32 -4.67 12.40 16.20
C ALA A 32 -3.40 11.97 16.96
N ASN A 33 -3.34 10.72 17.41
CA ASN A 33 -2.29 10.21 18.28
C ASN A 33 -1.30 9.25 17.59
N GLN A 34 -1.58 8.76 16.37
CA GLN A 34 -0.77 7.76 15.69
C GLN A 34 -0.76 7.94 14.17
N ILE A 35 0.36 7.57 13.55
CA ILE A 35 0.51 7.53 12.09
C ILE A 35 0.55 6.07 11.68
N TYR A 36 -0.43 5.64 10.89
CA TYR A 36 -0.42 4.32 10.24
C TYR A 36 -0.29 4.49 8.73
N PHE A 37 -1.40 4.61 8.02
CA PHE A 37 -1.43 4.71 6.56
C PHE A 37 -1.64 6.14 6.04
N ASP A 38 -1.46 7.15 6.88
CA ASP A 38 -1.55 8.57 6.53
C ASP A 38 -0.70 8.95 5.31
N ASN A 39 0.50 8.35 5.22
CA ASN A 39 1.52 8.72 4.25
C ASN A 39 1.53 7.84 2.99
N ILE A 40 0.71 6.78 2.91
CA ILE A 40 0.73 5.88 1.75
C ILE A 40 0.28 6.60 0.46
N LYS A 41 -0.43 7.73 0.58
CA LYS A 41 -0.78 8.65 -0.52
C LYS A 41 0.43 9.21 -1.28
N HIS A 42 1.62 9.18 -0.67
CA HIS A 42 2.86 9.63 -1.30
C HIS A 42 3.57 8.53 -2.09
N LEU A 43 3.12 7.27 -1.99
CA LEU A 43 3.65 6.17 -2.77
C LEU A 43 3.32 6.36 -4.25
N LYS A 44 4.29 6.05 -5.10
CA LYS A 44 4.21 6.13 -6.56
C LYS A 44 4.62 4.80 -7.17
N LYS A 45 4.19 4.58 -8.40
CA LYS A 45 4.64 3.43 -9.20
C LYS A 45 6.16 3.38 -9.20
N GLY A 46 6.71 2.22 -8.82
CA GLY A 46 8.14 2.02 -8.70
C GLY A 46 8.64 1.86 -7.27
N ASP A 47 7.94 2.42 -6.29
CA ASP A 47 8.35 2.34 -4.89
C ASP A 47 8.31 0.92 -4.35
N ILE A 48 9.09 0.67 -3.30
CA ILE A 48 9.21 -0.63 -2.67
C ILE A 48 8.50 -0.65 -1.33
N ILE A 49 7.73 -1.71 -1.10
CA ILE A 49 7.14 -2.06 0.18
C ILE A 49 7.80 -3.36 0.64
N TYR A 50 8.27 -3.35 1.88
CA TYR A 50 8.75 -4.56 2.55
C TYR A 50 7.72 -5.01 3.57
N LEU A 51 7.45 -6.31 3.58
CA LEU A 51 6.55 -6.95 4.52
C LEU A 51 7.33 -8.03 5.28
N ASN A 52 7.39 -7.88 6.60
CA ASN A 52 8.01 -8.86 7.48
C ASN A 52 6.93 -9.77 8.05
N VAL A 53 7.00 -11.06 7.75
CA VAL A 53 5.99 -12.06 8.16
C VAL A 53 6.68 -13.34 8.60
N PHE A 54 6.44 -13.79 9.83
CA PHE A 54 7.05 -15.01 10.40
C PHE A 54 8.57 -15.14 10.22
N GLY A 55 9.31 -14.02 10.27
CA GLY A 55 10.77 -14.00 10.08
C GLY A 55 11.22 -13.84 8.62
N ASP A 56 10.31 -13.96 7.65
CA ASP A 56 10.59 -13.70 6.24
C ASP A 56 10.40 -12.23 5.88
N LYS A 57 11.24 -11.75 4.95
CA LYS A 57 11.13 -10.42 4.35
C LYS A 57 10.68 -10.52 2.90
N LEU A 58 9.40 -10.26 2.68
CA LEU A 58 8.78 -10.21 1.35
C LEU A 58 8.91 -8.79 0.79
N SER A 59 9.18 -8.69 -0.51
CA SER A 59 9.37 -7.40 -1.19
C SER A 59 8.35 -7.21 -2.30
N TYR A 60 7.69 -6.06 -2.32
CA TYR A 60 6.67 -5.72 -3.31
C TYR A 60 7.01 -4.38 -3.95
N LYS A 61 6.74 -4.26 -5.25
CA LYS A 61 6.90 -3.01 -6.00
C LYS A 61 5.53 -2.43 -6.31
N VAL A 62 5.34 -1.15 -5.97
CA VAL A 62 4.12 -0.41 -6.25
C VAL A 62 3.93 -0.31 -7.75
N ILE A 63 2.74 -0.67 -8.22
CA ILE A 63 2.38 -0.67 -9.64
C ILE A 63 1.35 0.41 -9.99
N GLY A 64 0.67 0.96 -8.98
CA GLY A 64 -0.36 1.97 -9.16
C GLY A 64 -1.12 2.24 -7.86
N GLN A 65 -2.06 3.18 -7.95
CA GLN A 65 -2.97 3.53 -6.87
C GLN A 65 -4.32 3.94 -7.46
N GLN A 66 -5.37 3.87 -6.65
CA GLN A 66 -6.71 4.28 -7.02
C GLN A 66 -7.47 4.78 -5.79
N VAL A 67 -8.29 5.81 -5.97
CA VAL A 67 -9.31 6.20 -4.99
C VAL A 67 -10.64 5.63 -5.45
N ILE A 68 -11.38 5.01 -4.54
CA ILE A 68 -12.65 4.35 -4.86
C ILE A 68 -13.78 4.76 -3.90
N ASP A 69 -15.01 4.71 -4.40
CA ASP A 69 -16.21 4.78 -3.56
C ASP A 69 -16.46 3.40 -2.90
N PRO A 70 -16.47 3.30 -1.56
CA PRO A 70 -16.71 2.03 -0.88
C PRO A 70 -18.10 1.42 -1.16
N ASN A 71 -19.06 2.19 -1.67
CA ASN A 71 -20.40 1.71 -2.02
C ASN A 71 -20.51 1.28 -3.49
N ASN A 72 -19.50 1.57 -4.32
CA ASN A 72 -19.49 1.19 -5.73
C ASN A 72 -18.69 -0.10 -5.94
N HIS A 73 -19.38 -1.24 -5.96
CA HIS A 73 -18.72 -2.55 -6.05
C HIS A 73 -17.99 -2.77 -7.38
N ALA A 74 -18.35 -2.05 -8.44
CA ALA A 74 -17.68 -2.15 -9.73
C ALA A 74 -16.21 -1.69 -9.66
N GLU A 75 -15.85 -0.87 -8.67
CA GLU A 75 -14.49 -0.35 -8.51
C GLU A 75 -13.56 -1.33 -7.76
N TYR A 76 -14.08 -2.47 -7.30
CA TYR A 76 -13.32 -3.48 -6.56
C TYR A 76 -12.59 -4.51 -7.43
N ASP A 77 -12.60 -4.41 -8.77
CA ASP A 77 -11.95 -5.42 -9.64
C ASP A 77 -10.47 -5.66 -9.29
N HIS A 78 -9.77 -4.61 -8.85
CA HIS A 78 -8.36 -4.71 -8.45
C HIS A 78 -8.13 -5.44 -7.12
N LEU A 79 -9.18 -5.64 -6.32
CA LEU A 79 -9.17 -6.37 -5.06
C LEU A 79 -9.49 -7.87 -5.21
N TYR A 80 -9.52 -8.40 -6.43
CA TYR A 80 -9.55 -9.85 -6.66
C TYR A 80 -8.17 -10.41 -6.96
N VAL A 81 -7.99 -11.69 -6.63
CA VAL A 81 -6.82 -12.48 -7.02
C VAL A 81 -6.71 -12.48 -8.54
N LYS A 82 -5.51 -12.19 -9.05
CA LYS A 82 -5.21 -12.29 -10.48
C LYS A 82 -4.33 -13.53 -10.71
N PRO A 83 -4.70 -14.44 -11.64
CA PRO A 83 -3.96 -15.68 -11.88
C PRO A 83 -2.46 -15.45 -12.12
N GLY A 84 -1.64 -16.32 -11.52
CA GLY A 84 -0.18 -16.31 -11.59
C GLY A 84 0.51 -15.23 -10.78
N GLN A 85 -0.23 -14.34 -10.10
CA GLN A 85 0.35 -13.18 -9.42
C GLN A 85 0.38 -13.34 -7.89
N ASP A 86 1.37 -12.70 -7.28
CA ASP A 86 1.50 -12.49 -5.83
C ASP A 86 1.41 -10.98 -5.61
N ARG A 87 0.34 -10.53 -4.94
CA ARG A 87 -0.04 -9.11 -4.83
C ARG A 87 -0.35 -8.73 -3.40
N ILE A 88 -0.09 -7.46 -3.10
CA ILE A 88 -0.67 -6.80 -1.93
C ILE A 88 -1.40 -5.54 -2.35
N THR A 89 -2.40 -5.16 -1.56
CA THR A 89 -3.01 -3.84 -1.60
C THR A 89 -2.94 -3.22 -0.22
N LEU A 90 -2.40 -2.01 -0.11
CA LEU A 90 -2.56 -1.20 1.09
C LEU A 90 -3.84 -0.38 0.94
N MET A 91 -4.70 -0.37 1.97
CA MET A 91 -5.98 0.33 1.95
C MET A 91 -6.12 1.24 3.16
N THR A 92 -6.54 2.48 2.92
CA THR A 92 -6.91 3.42 3.99
C THR A 92 -8.09 4.30 3.57
N CYS A 93 -8.64 5.08 4.51
CA CYS A 93 -9.69 6.05 4.23
C CYS A 93 -9.10 7.34 3.62
N THR A 94 -9.88 7.98 2.75
CA THR A 94 -9.51 9.24 2.11
C THR A 94 -10.77 10.03 1.72
N PRO A 95 -10.72 11.36 1.56
CA PRO A 95 -9.69 12.27 2.05
C PRO A 95 -9.58 12.21 3.58
N ILE A 96 -8.41 12.59 4.12
CA ILE A 96 -8.18 12.62 5.57
C ILE A 96 -9.26 13.50 6.23
N PHE A 97 -9.79 13.06 7.37
CA PHE A 97 -10.90 13.67 8.12
C PHE A 97 -12.29 13.61 7.47
N ILE A 98 -12.39 13.32 6.17
CA ILE A 98 -13.67 13.13 5.46
C ILE A 98 -14.04 11.64 5.38
N ASN A 99 -13.05 10.78 5.09
CA ASN A 99 -13.17 9.32 5.07
C ASN A 99 -14.26 8.74 4.15
N SER A 100 -14.75 9.52 3.18
CA SER A 100 -15.83 9.14 2.26
C SER A 100 -15.42 8.09 1.24
N HIS A 101 -14.13 7.99 0.93
CA HIS A 101 -13.57 7.09 -0.07
C HIS A 101 -12.48 6.19 0.53
N ARG A 102 -11.97 5.26 -0.27
CA ARG A 102 -10.81 4.45 0.08
C ARG A 102 -9.66 4.72 -0.89
N LEU A 103 -8.46 4.93 -0.36
CA LEU A 103 -7.23 4.96 -1.12
C LEU A 103 -6.65 3.55 -1.14
N LEU A 104 -6.40 3.03 -2.34
CA LEU A 104 -5.78 1.74 -2.60
C LEU A 104 -4.41 1.94 -3.21
N ILE A 105 -3.37 1.33 -2.64
CA ILE A 105 -2.03 1.24 -3.22
C ILE A 105 -1.78 -0.21 -3.63
N PHE A 106 -1.61 -0.44 -4.93
CA PHE A 106 -1.39 -1.78 -5.48
C PHE A 106 0.09 -2.07 -5.61
N ALA A 107 0.53 -3.25 -5.18
CA ALA A 107 1.89 -3.71 -5.37
C ALA A 107 1.97 -5.18 -5.78
N LYS A 108 3.03 -5.53 -6.52
CA LYS A 108 3.32 -6.89 -6.99
C LYS A 108 4.63 -7.39 -6.40
N ARG A 109 4.70 -8.68 -6.11
CA ARG A 109 5.91 -9.32 -5.58
C ARG A 109 7.09 -9.11 -6.53
N VAL A 110 8.25 -8.81 -5.95
CA VAL A 110 9.53 -8.74 -6.66
C VAL A 110 10.61 -9.48 -5.86
N PRO A 111 11.66 -10.00 -6.52
CA PRO A 111 12.82 -10.54 -5.81
C PRO A 111 13.45 -9.47 -4.91
N THR A 112 13.81 -9.84 -3.68
CA THR A 112 14.38 -8.90 -2.70
C THR A 112 15.66 -8.22 -3.22
N LYS A 113 16.47 -8.92 -4.03
CA LYS A 113 17.65 -8.34 -4.70
C LYS A 113 17.30 -7.19 -5.65
N VAL A 114 16.15 -7.26 -6.33
CA VAL A 114 15.66 -6.19 -7.23
C VAL A 114 15.15 -5.02 -6.40
N ALA A 115 14.41 -5.30 -5.33
CA ALA A 115 13.92 -4.29 -4.40
C ALA A 115 15.06 -3.46 -3.78
N GLN A 116 16.11 -4.13 -3.30
CA GLN A 116 17.28 -3.47 -2.68
C GLN A 116 18.06 -2.54 -3.63
N LYS A 117 18.02 -2.79 -4.94
CA LYS A 117 18.67 -1.94 -5.95
C LYS A 117 17.83 -0.74 -6.37
N THR A 118 16.58 -0.64 -5.89
CA THR A 118 15.69 0.45 -6.28
C THR A 118 16.12 1.73 -5.57
N GLN A 119 16.41 2.78 -6.35
CA GLN A 119 16.81 4.07 -5.80
C GLN A 119 15.67 4.69 -5.01
N ILE A 120 15.98 5.15 -3.78
CA ILE A 120 15.03 5.87 -2.93
C ILE A 120 14.91 7.30 -3.48
N LYS A 121 13.67 7.73 -3.73
CA LYS A 121 13.36 9.12 -4.06
C LYS A 121 12.73 9.76 -2.83
N HIS A 122 13.41 10.74 -2.24
CA HIS A 122 12.85 11.51 -1.14
C HIS A 122 11.73 12.42 -1.67
N ARG A 123 10.56 12.34 -1.04
CA ARG A 123 9.36 13.12 -1.41
C ARG A 123 8.81 13.86 -0.21
N ASN A 124 9.68 14.59 0.46
CA ASN A 124 9.31 15.52 1.51
C ASN A 124 9.38 16.96 0.97
N ILE A 125 8.50 17.80 1.51
CA ILE A 125 8.38 19.24 1.22
C ILE A 125 9.71 20.01 1.27
N TRP A 126 10.71 19.52 2.01
CA TRP A 126 12.02 20.14 2.13
C TRP A 126 12.97 19.79 0.98
N TYR A 127 12.86 18.60 0.37
CA TYR A 127 13.73 18.14 -0.71
C TYR A 127 13.24 18.57 -2.10
N ASP A 128 11.93 18.77 -2.25
CA ASP A 128 11.34 19.26 -3.51
C ASP A 128 11.63 20.77 -3.74
N ARG A 129 11.78 21.55 -2.66
CA ARG A 129 12.12 22.99 -2.75
C ARG A 129 13.56 23.24 -3.18
N THR A 130 14.49 22.37 -2.80
CA THR A 130 15.92 22.47 -3.18
C THR A 130 16.20 22.07 -4.63
N GLN A 131 15.18 21.81 -5.44
CA GLN A 131 15.29 21.43 -6.85
C GLN A 131 14.60 22.45 -7.78
N ILE A 132 14.14 23.58 -7.23
CA ILE A 132 13.48 24.67 -7.97
C ILE A 132 14.41 25.90 -8.08
N GLU A 133 15.58 25.88 -7.43
CA GLU A 133 16.54 26.99 -7.40
C GLU A 133 17.79 26.80 -8.30
N ASP A 134 17.81 25.79 -9.18
CA ASP A 134 18.87 25.59 -10.18
C ASP A 134 18.34 25.63 -11.63
#